data_AF-A0A2E0PC81-F1
#
_entry.id   AF-A0A2E0PC81-F1
#
_cell.length_a   1.000
_cell.length_b   1.000
_cell.length_c   1.000
_cell.angle_alpha   90.00
_cell.angle_beta   90.00
_cell.angle_gamma   90.00
#
_symmetry.space_group_name_H-M   'P 1'
#
loop_
_entity.id
_entity.type
_entity.pdbx_description
1 polymer ?
#
loop_
_entity_poly.entity_id
_entity_poly.type
_entity_poly.pdbx_seq_one_letter_code
_entity_poly.pdbx_strand_id
1 'polypeptide(L)'
;MNNIKLAIIVGTLLTGCISKNNTSNLNLFIEKDKNVFGKQTRIKPVLFVADGLNKDGGLVKNYERGLNYAINYFGNYGPYYVYLLGPGNKQNILDIYTKRAKTRVNPNSSNPEKKQVEEFLNRSNVISEIEAVSEGRAEGGLTWSEPPIRVYEDVTTNATERENNPIENTWGALHEYHHVFQIAHCDSYQERTSDRNLNSWMTEGGATYSSAKFMENLNLVDFKKYMLELRVTGGNISQQGINDFFLSKTKWQLNNETYWEKGNYAQVYYMLGAWATAYLIHVKGVAEVTVLKNWYFDIPRLGKSAAFEKHMGLSLNEFYGKFDSFIRQPDEEVMKIF
;
A
#
# COMPACT_ATOMS: atom_id res chain seq x y z
N MET A 1 49.54 -47.80 31.90
CA MET A 1 48.73 -48.95 32.37
C MET A 1 47.48 -48.37 33.04
N ASN A 2 46.47 -47.95 32.29
CA ASN A 2 45.36 -48.71 31.68
C ASN A 2 44.49 -49.49 32.68
N ASN A 3 43.25 -49.00 32.90
CA ASN A 3 41.94 -49.69 33.05
C ASN A 3 40.89 -48.62 33.47
N ILE A 4 40.00 -48.07 32.61
CA ILE A 4 38.74 -48.62 32.01
C ILE A 4 37.77 -49.09 33.12
N LYS A 5 36.61 -48.47 33.44
CA LYS A 5 35.30 -48.21 32.76
C LYS A 5 34.48 -47.34 33.77
N LEU A 6 33.48 -46.50 33.48
CA LEU A 6 32.24 -46.68 32.71
C LEU A 6 31.54 -45.31 32.56
N ALA A 7 30.91 -45.06 31.43
CA ALA A 7 30.10 -43.87 31.16
C ALA A 7 28.69 -43.98 31.78
N ILE A 8 28.21 -42.88 32.37
CA ILE A 8 26.78 -42.52 32.40
C ILE A 8 26.70 -41.00 32.17
N ILE A 9 26.35 -40.62 30.93
CA ILE A 9 25.89 -39.27 30.62
C ILE A 9 24.42 -39.23 31.04
N VAL A 10 24.13 -38.51 32.12
CA VAL A 10 22.75 -38.24 32.56
C VAL A 10 22.18 -37.18 31.63
N GLY A 11 21.11 -37.54 30.94
CA GLY A 11 20.43 -36.72 29.95
C GLY A 11 19.84 -35.44 30.54
N THR A 12 20.14 -34.32 29.90
CA THR A 12 19.36 -33.09 29.97
C THR A 12 18.03 -33.29 29.24
N LEU A 13 16.99 -33.62 30.00
CA LEU A 13 15.59 -33.37 29.62
C LEU A 13 15.24 -31.96 30.11
N LEU A 14 15.44 -30.96 29.25
CA LEU A 14 14.75 -29.67 29.38
C LEU A 14 13.73 -29.62 28.25
N THR A 15 12.51 -29.99 28.59
CA THR A 15 11.32 -29.82 27.77
C THR A 15 11.18 -28.36 27.38
N GLY A 16 11.16 -28.10 26.07
CA GLY A 16 10.94 -26.78 25.51
C GLY A 16 9.60 -26.19 25.97
N CYS A 17 9.67 -25.09 26.70
CA CYS A 17 8.53 -24.21 26.89
C CYS A 17 8.26 -23.47 25.58
N ILE A 18 7.39 -24.08 24.76
CA ILE A 18 6.64 -23.38 23.71
C ILE A 18 5.89 -22.24 24.41
N SER A 19 6.26 -20.99 24.12
CA SER A 19 5.52 -19.83 24.60
C SER A 19 4.14 -19.80 23.93
N LYS A 20 3.15 -20.42 24.57
CA LYS A 20 1.74 -20.10 24.36
C LYS A 20 1.52 -18.68 24.88
N ASN A 21 1.64 -17.67 24.01
CA ASN A 21 1.18 -16.30 24.31
C ASN A 21 1.06 -15.43 23.04
N ASN A 22 0.46 -15.95 21.96
CA ASN A 22 0.11 -15.13 20.78
C ASN A 22 -1.38 -15.12 20.43
N THR A 23 -2.24 -15.76 21.25
CA THR A 23 -3.70 -15.73 21.06
C THR A 23 -4.41 -14.64 21.86
N SER A 24 -3.71 -13.91 22.74
CA SER A 24 -4.34 -12.90 23.61
C SER A 24 -4.57 -11.54 22.97
N ASN A 25 -3.95 -11.24 21.82
CA ASN A 25 -4.08 -9.92 21.17
C ASN A 25 -5.29 -9.80 20.23
N LEU A 26 -5.96 -10.90 19.88
CA LEU A 26 -7.15 -10.85 19.01
C LEU A 26 -8.41 -10.40 19.75
N ASN A 27 -8.44 -10.52 21.08
CA ASN A 27 -9.61 -10.24 21.92
C ASN A 27 -9.72 -8.78 22.40
N LEU A 28 -8.86 -7.87 21.92
CA LEU A 28 -8.86 -6.47 22.37
C LEU A 28 -9.79 -5.55 21.55
N PHE A 29 -10.55 -6.09 20.59
CA PHE A 29 -11.35 -5.30 19.65
C PHE A 29 -12.82 -5.72 19.63
N ILE A 30 -13.51 -5.52 20.75
CA ILE A 30 -14.95 -5.22 20.71
C ILE A 30 -15.20 -4.02 21.64
N GLU A 31 -14.60 -2.88 21.31
CA GLU A 31 -15.18 -1.62 21.78
C GLU A 31 -16.45 -1.36 20.96
N LYS A 32 -17.54 -1.09 21.67
CA LYS A 32 -18.90 -0.80 21.18
C LYS A 32 -19.00 0.49 20.34
N ASP A 33 -17.92 0.95 19.73
CA ASP A 33 -17.89 2.20 18.96
C ASP A 33 -18.09 1.87 17.47
N LYS A 34 -19.28 2.16 16.94
CA LYS A 34 -19.71 1.84 15.57
C LYS A 34 -18.95 2.59 14.45
N ASN A 35 -17.80 3.20 14.72
CA ASN A 35 -16.94 3.83 13.71
C ASN A 35 -15.49 3.94 14.22
N VAL A 36 -14.71 2.89 14.04
CA VAL A 36 -13.24 2.89 14.30
C VAL A 36 -12.46 3.39 13.06
N PHE A 37 -13.15 3.59 11.93
CA PHE A 37 -12.56 4.15 10.71
C PHE A 37 -12.01 5.57 10.95
N GLY A 38 -10.83 5.85 10.39
CA GLY A 38 -10.18 7.16 10.51
C GLY A 38 -9.50 7.44 11.86
N LYS A 39 -9.44 6.45 12.77
CA LYS A 39 -8.71 6.58 14.04
C LYS A 39 -7.38 5.84 13.96
N GLN A 40 -6.33 6.46 14.50
CA GLN A 40 -5.04 5.78 14.65
C GLN A 40 -5.13 4.66 15.68
N THR A 41 -4.31 3.62 15.50
CA THR A 41 -4.24 2.45 16.36
C THR A 41 -2.87 2.30 17.00
N ARG A 42 -2.79 1.49 18.06
CA ARG A 42 -1.51 1.07 18.66
C ARG A 42 -1.02 -0.28 18.14
N ILE A 43 -1.76 -0.90 17.21
CA ILE A 43 -1.42 -2.20 16.64
C ILE A 43 -0.27 -1.97 15.66
N LYS A 44 0.87 -2.61 15.92
CA LYS A 44 2.00 -2.55 14.99
C LYS A 44 1.68 -3.37 13.73
N PRO A 45 2.13 -2.93 12.55
CA PRO A 45 2.10 -3.77 11.36
C PRO A 45 2.82 -5.10 11.58
N VAL A 46 2.39 -6.13 10.86
CA VAL A 46 2.99 -7.46 10.92
C VAL A 46 3.41 -7.91 9.52
N LEU A 47 4.68 -8.28 9.37
CA LEU A 47 5.23 -8.78 8.12
C LEU A 47 5.28 -10.32 8.15
N PHE A 48 4.74 -10.96 7.13
CA PHE A 48 4.90 -12.37 6.84
C PHE A 48 5.79 -12.52 5.61
N VAL A 49 6.87 -13.29 5.74
CA VAL A 49 7.84 -13.53 4.67
C VAL A 49 7.87 -15.02 4.36
N ALA A 50 7.77 -15.38 3.08
CA ALA A 50 7.86 -16.76 2.65
C ALA A 50 9.27 -17.34 2.86
N ASP A 51 9.34 -18.63 3.19
CA ASP A 51 10.60 -19.35 3.35
C ASP A 51 11.47 -19.23 2.09
N GLY A 52 12.76 -18.98 2.29
CA GLY A 52 13.73 -18.83 1.21
C GLY A 52 13.98 -17.39 0.77
N LEU A 53 13.16 -16.43 1.23
CA LEU A 53 13.38 -15.00 1.09
C LEU A 53 14.01 -14.38 2.35
N ASN A 54 14.53 -13.17 2.20
CA ASN A 54 15.10 -12.34 3.26
C ASN A 54 16.30 -12.99 3.97
N LYS A 55 17.16 -13.69 3.22
CA LYS A 55 18.27 -14.46 3.81
C LYS A 55 19.25 -13.62 4.61
N ASP A 56 19.50 -12.39 4.17
CA ASP A 56 20.40 -11.43 4.80
C ASP A 56 19.67 -10.39 5.69
N GLY A 57 18.35 -10.50 5.80
CA GLY A 57 17.50 -9.52 6.50
C GLY A 57 17.24 -8.23 5.73
N GLY A 58 17.80 -8.06 4.53
CA GLY A 58 17.72 -6.85 3.73
C GLY A 58 16.30 -6.53 3.24
N LEU A 59 15.55 -7.53 2.78
CA LEU A 59 14.18 -7.36 2.29
C LEU A 59 13.28 -6.72 3.36
N VAL A 60 13.23 -7.32 4.56
CA VAL A 60 12.43 -6.80 5.68
C VAL A 60 12.92 -5.43 6.11
N LYS A 61 14.24 -5.25 6.30
CA LYS A 61 14.82 -3.98 6.74
C LYS A 61 14.48 -2.83 5.80
N ASN A 62 14.55 -3.04 4.49
CA ASN A 62 14.29 -1.99 3.50
C ASN A 62 12.79 -1.69 3.36
N TYR A 63 11.93 -2.70 3.51
CA TYR A 63 10.48 -2.50 3.56
C TYR A 63 10.10 -1.70 4.82
N GLU A 64 10.59 -2.11 5.99
CA GLU A 64 10.37 -1.41 7.26
C GLU A 64 10.88 0.02 7.26
N ARG A 65 11.97 0.33 6.53
CA ARG A 65 12.44 1.71 6.36
C ARG A 65 11.34 2.61 5.76
N GLY A 66 10.70 2.17 4.69
CA GLY A 66 9.62 2.92 4.04
C GLY A 66 8.37 2.97 4.90
N LEU A 67 7.96 1.81 5.43
CA LEU A 67 6.77 1.68 6.27
C LEU A 67 6.84 2.57 7.53
N ASN A 68 7.97 2.56 8.24
CA ASN A 68 8.15 3.38 9.44
C ASN A 68 8.11 4.87 9.11
N TYR A 69 8.71 5.29 7.98
CA TYR A 69 8.63 6.68 7.54
C TYR A 69 7.17 7.08 7.26
N ALA A 70 6.44 6.26 6.50
CA ALA A 70 5.04 6.53 6.16
C ALA A 70 4.15 6.58 7.41
N ILE A 71 4.32 5.67 8.37
CA ILE A 71 3.62 5.68 9.66
C ILE A 71 3.92 6.94 10.46
N ASN A 72 5.19 7.36 10.51
CA ASN A 72 5.58 8.59 11.22
C ASN A 72 4.92 9.83 10.59
N TYR A 73 4.79 9.85 9.26
CA TYR A 73 4.16 10.97 8.55
C TYR A 73 2.63 10.96 8.67
N PHE A 74 1.97 9.86 8.32
CA PHE A 74 0.50 9.78 8.23
C PHE A 74 -0.18 9.44 9.55
N GLY A 75 0.51 8.75 10.46
CA GLY A 75 -0.06 8.11 11.63
C GLY A 75 -0.26 6.60 11.41
N ASN A 76 -0.41 5.86 12.51
CA ASN A 76 -0.55 4.40 12.45
C ASN A 76 -2.02 3.96 12.30
N TYR A 77 -2.40 3.34 11.19
CA TYR A 77 -3.75 2.81 10.95
C TYR A 77 -3.67 1.31 10.68
N GLY A 78 -4.55 0.53 11.32
CA GLY A 78 -4.47 -0.92 11.24
C GLY A 78 -5.67 -1.63 11.89
N PRO A 79 -5.64 -2.98 11.98
CA PRO A 79 -4.49 -3.86 11.70
C PRO A 79 -3.97 -3.79 10.25
N TYR A 80 -2.65 -3.76 10.06
CA TYR A 80 -1.99 -3.80 8.75
C TYR A 80 -1.04 -5.00 8.68
N TYR A 81 -1.21 -5.84 7.66
CA TYR A 81 -0.39 -7.01 7.42
C TYR A 81 0.31 -6.90 6.07
N VAL A 82 1.56 -7.30 6.01
CA VAL A 82 2.35 -7.28 4.78
C VAL A 82 2.76 -8.72 4.48
N TYR A 83 2.53 -9.19 3.26
CA TYR A 83 2.84 -10.53 2.82
C TYR A 83 3.87 -10.46 1.69
N LEU A 84 5.12 -10.76 2.02
CA LEU A 84 6.24 -10.83 1.08
C LEU A 84 6.44 -12.29 0.69
N LEU A 85 5.82 -12.69 -0.41
CA LEU A 85 5.74 -14.09 -0.85
C LEU A 85 6.69 -14.35 -2.03
N GLY A 86 6.95 -15.61 -2.31
CA GLY A 86 7.74 -16.03 -3.47
C GLY A 86 7.67 -17.54 -3.67
N PRO A 87 8.11 -18.05 -4.82
CA PRO A 87 8.12 -19.48 -5.07
C PRO A 87 9.07 -20.15 -4.09
N GLY A 88 8.65 -21.26 -3.50
CA GLY A 88 9.43 -21.89 -2.43
C GLY A 88 8.68 -23.01 -1.75
N ASN A 89 8.77 -23.06 -0.42
CA ASN A 89 8.13 -24.09 0.38
C ASN A 89 6.60 -23.94 0.34
N LYS A 90 5.92 -24.83 -0.40
CA LYS A 90 4.46 -24.85 -0.54
C LYS A 90 3.72 -24.90 0.80
N GLN A 91 4.23 -25.64 1.79
CA GLN A 91 3.58 -25.72 3.10
C GLN A 91 3.68 -24.37 3.84
N ASN A 92 4.83 -23.71 3.79
CA ASN A 92 5.01 -22.39 4.38
C ASN A 92 4.07 -21.34 3.74
N ILE A 93 3.93 -21.37 2.41
CA ILE A 93 2.97 -20.51 1.69
C ILE A 93 1.55 -20.77 2.21
N LEU A 94 1.11 -22.02 2.26
CA LEU A 94 -0.22 -22.38 2.79
C LEU A 94 -0.42 -21.97 4.25
N ASP A 95 0.62 -22.08 5.08
CA ASP A 95 0.59 -21.64 6.47
C ASP A 95 0.43 -20.12 6.59
N ILE A 96 1.09 -19.34 5.71
CA ILE A 96 0.92 -17.88 5.65
C ILE A 96 -0.50 -17.51 5.22
N TYR A 97 -1.05 -18.16 4.18
CA TYR A 97 -2.44 -17.93 3.78
C TYR A 97 -3.44 -18.34 4.85
N THR A 98 -3.15 -19.39 5.62
CA THR A 98 -3.96 -19.79 6.78
C THR A 98 -3.93 -18.70 7.86
N LYS A 99 -2.77 -18.06 8.10
CA LYS A 99 -2.67 -16.89 9.00
C LYS A 99 -3.45 -15.70 8.45
N ARG A 100 -3.34 -15.42 7.15
CA ARG A 100 -4.12 -14.38 6.43
C ARG A 100 -5.64 -14.60 6.51
N ALA A 101 -6.08 -15.85 6.48
CA ALA A 101 -7.49 -16.20 6.68
C ALA A 101 -7.95 -15.89 8.11
N LYS A 102 -7.11 -16.21 9.10
CA LYS A 102 -7.41 -15.99 10.53
C LYS A 102 -7.54 -14.52 10.91
N THR A 103 -6.79 -13.62 10.28
CA THR A 103 -6.92 -12.17 10.54
C THR A 103 -8.29 -11.62 10.14
N ARG A 104 -9.04 -12.33 9.29
CA ARG A 104 -10.37 -11.95 8.79
C ARG A 104 -11.54 -12.64 9.48
N VAL A 105 -11.26 -13.53 10.44
CA VAL A 105 -12.31 -14.25 11.15
C VAL A 105 -13.23 -13.24 11.84
N ASN A 106 -14.51 -13.31 11.52
CA ASN A 106 -15.51 -12.49 12.20
C ASN A 106 -15.93 -13.21 13.48
N PRO A 107 -15.58 -12.69 14.68
CA PRO A 107 -15.92 -13.32 15.94
C PRO A 107 -17.43 -13.29 16.23
N ASN A 108 -18.18 -12.40 15.55
CA ASN A 108 -19.63 -12.26 15.71
C ASN A 108 -20.42 -13.16 14.74
N SER A 109 -19.74 -13.93 13.89
CA SER A 109 -20.39 -14.85 12.96
C SER A 109 -20.86 -16.13 13.66
N SER A 110 -21.98 -16.70 13.21
CA SER A 110 -22.44 -18.02 13.64
C SER A 110 -21.62 -19.17 13.04
N ASN A 111 -20.82 -18.92 12.00
CA ASN A 111 -19.93 -19.93 11.41
C ASN A 111 -18.70 -20.11 12.31
N PRO A 112 -18.30 -21.35 12.64
CA PRO A 112 -17.06 -21.61 13.38
C PRO A 112 -15.82 -21.07 12.65
N GLU A 113 -14.80 -20.64 13.40
CA GLU A 113 -13.53 -20.12 12.85
C GLU A 113 -12.97 -21.01 11.74
N LYS A 114 -12.91 -22.33 11.97
CA LYS A 114 -12.39 -23.30 11.00
C LYS A 114 -13.10 -23.21 9.65
N LYS A 115 -14.43 -23.07 9.67
CA LYS A 115 -15.24 -22.97 8.45
C LYS A 115 -14.98 -21.64 7.72
N GLN A 116 -14.86 -20.53 8.46
CA GLN A 116 -14.53 -19.23 7.86
C GLN A 116 -13.14 -19.23 7.20
N VAL A 117 -12.17 -19.90 7.84
CA VAL A 117 -10.82 -20.07 7.28
C VAL A 117 -10.85 -20.92 6.01
N GLU A 118 -11.53 -22.06 6.03
CA GLU A 118 -11.71 -22.90 4.83
C GLU A 118 -12.43 -22.15 3.70
N GLU A 119 -13.49 -21.39 4.01
CA GLU A 119 -14.21 -20.57 3.03
C GLU A 119 -13.29 -19.51 2.40
N PHE A 120 -12.43 -18.85 3.18
CA PHE A 120 -11.47 -17.87 2.66
C PHE A 120 -10.44 -18.51 1.73
N LEU A 121 -9.84 -19.63 2.15
CA LEU A 121 -8.83 -20.34 1.37
C LEU A 121 -9.38 -20.91 0.06
N ASN A 122 -10.68 -21.20 0.00
CA ASN A 122 -11.36 -21.73 -1.19
C ASN A 122 -11.89 -20.65 -2.14
N ARG A 123 -11.68 -19.36 -1.88
CA ARG A 123 -12.10 -18.29 -2.82
C ARG A 123 -11.24 -18.36 -4.08
N SER A 124 -11.87 -18.22 -5.24
CA SER A 124 -11.19 -18.31 -6.55
C SER A 124 -10.01 -17.34 -6.67
N ASN A 125 -10.16 -16.11 -6.17
CA ASN A 125 -9.08 -15.13 -6.18
C ASN A 125 -7.92 -15.51 -5.24
N VAL A 126 -8.20 -16.12 -4.08
CA VAL A 126 -7.16 -16.58 -3.13
C VAL A 126 -6.41 -17.78 -3.69
N ILE A 127 -7.12 -18.73 -4.32
CA ILE A 127 -6.51 -19.86 -5.01
C ILE A 127 -5.57 -19.36 -6.12
N SER A 128 -6.06 -18.42 -6.95
CA SER A 128 -5.27 -17.84 -8.04
C SER A 128 -4.02 -17.10 -7.52
N GLU A 129 -4.13 -16.40 -6.38
CA GLU A 129 -2.98 -15.74 -5.74
C GLU A 129 -1.94 -16.77 -5.24
N ILE A 130 -2.37 -17.89 -4.64
CA ILE A 130 -1.46 -18.98 -4.22
C ILE A 130 -0.76 -19.63 -5.43
N GLU A 131 -1.49 -19.82 -6.53
CA GLU A 131 -0.93 -20.31 -7.79
C GLU A 131 0.10 -19.33 -8.34
N ALA A 132 -0.20 -18.03 -8.38
CA ALA A 132 0.74 -16.99 -8.81
C ALA A 132 2.03 -17.00 -7.98
N VAL A 133 1.95 -17.14 -6.65
CA VAL A 133 3.12 -17.30 -5.78
C VAL A 133 3.93 -18.53 -6.17
N SER A 134 3.26 -19.67 -6.38
CA SER A 134 3.90 -20.95 -6.70
C SER A 134 4.61 -20.91 -8.07
N GLU A 135 4.06 -20.16 -9.02
CA GLU A 135 4.60 -19.96 -10.36
C GLU A 135 5.66 -18.84 -10.42
N GLY A 136 5.86 -18.10 -9.33
CA GLY A 136 6.76 -16.94 -9.30
C GLY A 136 6.25 -15.76 -10.12
N ARG A 137 4.93 -15.64 -10.33
CA ARG A 137 4.34 -14.44 -10.96
C ARG A 137 4.37 -13.28 -9.99
N ALA A 138 4.86 -12.13 -10.46
CA ALA A 138 4.87 -10.88 -9.72
C ALA A 138 3.54 -10.15 -9.90
N GLU A 139 2.68 -10.30 -8.89
CA GLU A 139 1.37 -9.67 -8.76
C GLU A 139 1.26 -9.12 -7.32
N GLY A 140 0.29 -8.24 -7.08
CA GLY A 140 0.12 -7.71 -5.75
C GLY A 140 -0.54 -6.34 -5.68
N GLY A 141 -0.63 -5.86 -4.45
CA GLY A 141 -1.19 -4.55 -4.10
C GLY A 141 -1.92 -4.59 -2.76
N LEU A 142 -2.36 -3.42 -2.32
CA LEU A 142 -3.16 -3.29 -1.12
C LEU A 142 -4.58 -3.86 -1.30
N THR A 143 -4.99 -4.69 -0.35
CA THR A 143 -6.36 -5.19 -0.18
C THR A 143 -6.86 -4.89 1.22
N TRP A 144 -8.18 -4.90 1.42
CA TRP A 144 -8.77 -4.71 2.75
C TRP A 144 -10.09 -5.47 2.92
N SER A 145 -10.42 -5.82 4.17
CA SER A 145 -11.69 -6.51 4.48
C SER A 145 -12.87 -5.55 4.58
N GLU A 146 -14.09 -6.09 4.41
CA GLU A 146 -15.34 -5.41 4.69
C GLU A 146 -15.54 -5.17 6.20
N PRO A 147 -16.42 -4.21 6.60
CA PRO A 147 -16.80 -4.03 8.00
C PRO A 147 -17.35 -5.33 8.62
N PRO A 148 -17.34 -5.49 9.96
CA PRO A 148 -17.05 -4.47 10.97
C PRO A 148 -15.57 -4.32 11.33
N ILE A 149 -14.70 -5.26 10.93
CA ILE A 149 -13.27 -5.23 11.21
C ILE A 149 -12.54 -4.99 9.88
N ARG A 150 -11.97 -3.80 9.70
CA ARG A 150 -11.13 -3.51 8.53
C ARG A 150 -9.69 -3.86 8.84
N VAL A 151 -9.22 -4.85 8.09
CA VAL A 151 -7.85 -5.32 8.05
C VAL A 151 -7.27 -4.87 6.73
N TYR A 152 -6.13 -4.20 6.78
CA TYR A 152 -5.38 -3.75 5.61
C TYR A 152 -4.28 -4.75 5.29
N GLU A 153 -4.05 -5.02 4.01
CA GLU A 153 -3.07 -6.03 3.61
C GLU A 153 -2.36 -5.69 2.32
N ASP A 154 -1.05 -5.49 2.40
CA ASP A 154 -0.19 -5.43 1.21
C ASP A 154 0.31 -6.84 0.89
N VAL A 155 -0.05 -7.34 -0.29
CA VAL A 155 0.39 -8.65 -0.77
C VAL A 155 1.33 -8.45 -1.95
N THR A 156 2.50 -9.05 -1.88
CA THR A 156 3.42 -9.23 -3.01
C THR A 156 3.60 -10.72 -3.26
N THR A 157 3.10 -11.24 -4.40
CA THR A 157 3.12 -12.69 -4.69
C THR A 157 4.50 -13.21 -5.09
N ASN A 158 5.38 -12.33 -5.59
CA ASN A 158 6.78 -12.64 -5.83
C ASN A 158 7.69 -11.48 -5.44
N ALA A 159 8.35 -11.60 -4.29
CA ALA A 159 9.33 -10.67 -3.74
C ALA A 159 10.79 -11.11 -4.00
N THR A 160 11.03 -12.12 -4.85
CA THR A 160 12.38 -12.61 -5.13
C THR A 160 13.26 -11.54 -5.80
N GLU A 161 12.72 -10.83 -6.79
CA GLU A 161 13.44 -9.72 -7.42
C GLU A 161 13.61 -8.54 -6.46
N ARG A 162 12.60 -8.32 -5.61
CA ARG A 162 12.62 -7.29 -4.58
C ARG A 162 13.71 -7.52 -3.53
N GLU A 163 14.07 -8.76 -3.21
CA GLU A 163 15.19 -9.05 -2.28
C GLU A 163 16.49 -8.34 -2.70
N ASN A 164 16.71 -8.21 -4.01
CA ASN A 164 17.89 -7.57 -4.57
C ASN A 164 17.69 -6.08 -4.92
N ASN A 165 16.50 -5.52 -4.64
CA ASN A 165 16.17 -4.13 -4.94
C ASN A 165 15.76 -3.34 -3.67
N PRO A 166 16.73 -2.84 -2.90
CA PRO A 166 16.47 -2.14 -1.64
C PRO A 166 15.71 -0.83 -1.81
N ILE A 167 15.85 -0.17 -2.96
CA ILE A 167 15.16 1.09 -3.29
C ILE A 167 13.67 0.79 -3.51
N GLU A 168 13.35 -0.20 -4.33
CA GLU A 168 11.98 -0.59 -4.64
C GLU A 168 11.22 -1.07 -3.40
N ASN A 169 11.86 -1.82 -2.50
CA ASN A 169 11.22 -2.22 -1.24
C ASN A 169 10.77 -1.04 -0.38
N THR A 170 11.61 -0.01 -0.28
CA THR A 170 11.28 1.19 0.47
C THR A 170 10.20 1.99 -0.26
N TRP A 171 10.32 2.13 -1.58
CA TRP A 171 9.36 2.86 -2.40
C TRP A 171 7.96 2.24 -2.31
N GLY A 172 7.84 0.93 -2.53
CA GLY A 172 6.58 0.21 -2.46
C GLY A 172 5.93 0.34 -1.08
N ALA A 173 6.69 0.18 0.00
CA ALA A 173 6.15 0.35 1.36
C ALA A 173 5.61 1.77 1.63
N LEU A 174 6.26 2.81 1.08
CA LEU A 174 5.77 4.19 1.18
C LEU A 174 4.47 4.38 0.40
N HIS A 175 4.39 3.83 -0.83
CA HIS A 175 3.23 3.93 -1.70
C HIS A 175 2.02 3.22 -1.11
N GLU A 176 2.16 1.94 -0.76
CA GLU A 176 1.05 1.12 -0.24
C GLU A 176 0.54 1.63 1.11
N TYR A 177 1.42 2.13 1.98
CA TYR A 177 0.97 2.68 3.26
C TYR A 177 0.25 4.03 3.10
N HIS A 178 0.54 4.82 2.06
CA HIS A 178 -0.28 5.98 1.72
C HIS A 178 -1.72 5.54 1.45
N HIS A 179 -1.93 4.45 0.71
CA HIS A 179 -3.27 3.92 0.46
C HIS A 179 -3.97 3.47 1.74
N VAL A 180 -3.26 2.87 2.70
CA VAL A 180 -3.82 2.54 4.03
C VAL A 180 -4.39 3.80 4.69
N PHE A 181 -3.63 4.90 4.67
CA PHE A 181 -4.09 6.20 5.18
C PHE A 181 -5.29 6.73 4.40
N GLN A 182 -5.27 6.72 3.06
CA GLN A 182 -6.39 7.18 2.23
C GLN A 182 -7.68 6.40 2.53
N ILE A 183 -7.61 5.07 2.52
CA ILE A 183 -8.78 4.20 2.75
C ILE A 183 -9.30 4.32 4.18
N ALA A 184 -8.45 4.66 5.15
CA ALA A 184 -8.91 4.99 6.50
C ALA A 184 -9.81 6.24 6.55
N HIS A 185 -9.75 7.12 5.54
CA HIS A 185 -10.44 8.41 5.51
C HIS A 185 -11.44 8.55 4.36
N CYS A 186 -11.79 7.48 3.66
CA CYS A 186 -12.85 7.47 2.66
C CYS A 186 -13.73 6.21 2.76
N ASP A 187 -14.88 6.25 2.10
CA ASP A 187 -15.72 5.08 1.89
C ASP A 187 -15.35 4.40 0.57
N SER A 188 -14.31 3.57 0.64
CA SER A 188 -13.75 2.84 -0.49
C SER A 188 -14.69 1.78 -1.09
N TYR A 189 -15.86 1.53 -0.49
CA TYR A 189 -16.89 0.63 -1.06
C TYR A 189 -17.87 1.37 -1.97
N GLN A 190 -17.84 2.70 -1.99
CA GLN A 190 -18.60 3.49 -2.96
C GLN A 190 -17.83 3.57 -4.28
N GLU A 191 -18.51 3.89 -5.38
CA GLU A 191 -17.86 4.17 -6.65
C GLU A 191 -16.81 5.28 -6.52
N ARG A 192 -15.71 5.22 -7.29
CA ARG A 192 -14.63 6.24 -7.27
C ARG A 192 -15.12 7.65 -7.64
N THR A 193 -16.23 7.73 -8.38
CA THR A 193 -16.95 8.97 -8.73
C THR A 193 -17.74 9.56 -7.56
N SER A 194 -18.07 8.76 -6.53
CA SER A 194 -18.79 9.19 -5.35
C SER A 194 -17.99 10.22 -4.57
N ASP A 195 -18.68 11.18 -3.96
CA ASP A 195 -18.04 12.18 -3.11
C ASP A 195 -17.52 11.58 -1.79
N ARG A 196 -17.94 10.35 -1.45
CA ARG A 196 -17.46 9.62 -0.27
C ARG A 196 -16.20 8.81 -0.55
N ASN A 197 -15.85 8.58 -1.81
CA ASN A 197 -14.63 7.87 -2.22
C ASN A 197 -13.66 8.80 -2.97
N LEU A 198 -12.45 8.33 -3.21
CA LEU A 198 -11.41 8.99 -3.96
C LEU A 198 -11.42 8.56 -5.43
N ASN A 199 -11.16 9.53 -6.31
CA ASN A 199 -10.91 9.28 -7.73
C ASN A 199 -9.54 8.61 -7.93
N SER A 200 -9.37 7.88 -9.02
CA SER A 200 -8.15 7.10 -9.28
C SER A 200 -6.87 7.94 -9.20
N TRP A 201 -6.88 9.16 -9.72
CA TRP A 201 -5.72 10.04 -9.66
C TRP A 201 -5.39 10.54 -8.26
N MET A 202 -6.38 10.69 -7.38
CA MET A 202 -6.14 11.13 -6.00
C MET A 202 -5.54 10.00 -5.19
N THR A 203 -6.03 8.77 -5.40
CA THR A 203 -5.50 7.56 -4.80
C THR A 203 -4.05 7.34 -5.25
N GLU A 204 -3.84 7.09 -6.55
CA GLU A 204 -2.53 6.69 -7.09
C GLU A 204 -1.54 7.84 -7.21
N GLY A 205 -2.01 9.02 -7.62
CA GLY A 205 -1.15 10.18 -7.82
C GLY A 205 -0.57 10.73 -6.53
N GLY A 206 -1.38 10.83 -5.47
CA GLY A 206 -0.92 11.26 -4.15
C GLY A 206 0.11 10.28 -3.58
N ALA A 207 -0.14 8.97 -3.70
CA ALA A 207 0.79 7.93 -3.30
C ALA A 207 2.11 8.00 -4.09
N THR A 208 2.04 8.16 -5.42
CA THR A 208 3.21 8.29 -6.32
C THR A 208 4.05 9.54 -6.01
N TYR A 209 3.43 10.71 -5.84
CA TYR A 209 4.15 11.93 -5.48
C TYR A 209 4.82 11.79 -4.12
N SER A 210 4.06 11.35 -3.10
CA SER A 210 4.57 11.28 -1.73
C SER A 210 5.70 10.26 -1.58
N SER A 211 5.60 9.09 -2.24
CA SER A 211 6.66 8.09 -2.21
C SER A 211 7.95 8.64 -2.83
N ALA A 212 7.87 9.29 -4.00
CA ALA A 212 9.04 9.95 -4.59
C ALA A 212 9.64 11.02 -3.68
N LYS A 213 8.81 11.87 -3.08
CA LYS A 213 9.27 12.93 -2.18
C LYS A 213 9.90 12.38 -0.90
N PHE A 214 9.32 11.33 -0.33
CA PHE A 214 9.85 10.67 0.86
C PHE A 214 11.14 9.90 0.57
N MET A 215 11.26 9.31 -0.61
CA MET A 215 12.50 8.68 -1.08
C MET A 215 13.63 9.70 -1.24
N GLU A 216 13.33 10.92 -1.71
CA GLU A 216 14.30 12.04 -1.69
C GLU A 216 14.68 12.43 -0.25
N ASN A 217 13.71 12.57 0.65
CA ASN A 217 13.99 12.87 2.06
C ASN A 217 14.86 11.79 2.75
N LEU A 218 14.81 10.55 2.24
CA LEU A 218 15.67 9.44 2.66
C LEU A 218 17.03 9.39 1.93
N ASN A 219 17.30 10.36 1.04
CA ASN A 219 18.47 10.44 0.16
C ASN A 219 18.63 9.22 -0.77
N LEU A 220 17.52 8.65 -1.23
CA LEU A 220 17.54 7.45 -2.09
C LEU A 220 17.35 7.78 -3.56
N VAL A 221 16.66 8.88 -3.88
CA VAL A 221 16.37 9.31 -5.26
C VAL A 221 16.39 10.82 -5.38
N ASP A 222 16.52 11.31 -6.61
CA ASP A 222 16.34 12.72 -6.97
C ASP A 222 14.87 12.94 -7.38
N PHE A 223 14.12 13.69 -6.57
CA PHE A 223 12.69 13.91 -6.79
C PHE A 223 12.42 14.69 -8.09
N LYS A 224 13.18 15.75 -8.35
CA LYS A 224 12.99 16.59 -9.55
C LYS A 224 13.25 15.79 -10.82
N LYS A 225 14.31 14.97 -10.81
CA LYS A 225 14.60 14.05 -11.90
C LYS A 225 13.48 13.03 -12.10
N TYR A 226 12.99 12.41 -11.03
CA TYR A 226 11.89 11.46 -11.10
C TYR A 226 10.61 12.06 -11.70
N MET A 227 10.24 13.28 -11.27
CA MET A 227 9.06 13.96 -11.82
C MET A 227 9.17 14.20 -13.33
N LEU A 228 10.36 14.54 -13.83
CA LEU A 228 10.62 14.63 -15.27
C LEU A 228 10.52 13.26 -15.96
N GLU A 229 11.06 12.20 -15.36
CA GLU A 229 10.98 10.83 -15.90
C GLU A 229 9.53 10.37 -16.07
N LEU A 230 8.62 10.70 -15.16
CA LEU A 230 7.18 10.42 -15.33
C LEU A 230 6.59 11.05 -16.61
N ARG A 231 7.14 12.18 -17.05
CA ARG A 231 6.68 12.85 -18.29
C ARG A 231 7.28 12.23 -19.54
N VAL A 232 8.57 11.94 -19.50
CA VAL A 232 9.36 11.57 -20.68
C VAL A 232 9.35 10.07 -20.95
N THR A 233 9.50 9.25 -19.91
CA THR A 233 9.70 7.79 -20.06
C THR A 233 8.68 6.95 -19.32
N GLY A 234 7.91 7.56 -18.40
CA GLY A 234 6.98 6.86 -17.51
C GLY A 234 7.60 6.43 -16.18
N GLY A 235 8.88 6.74 -15.94
CA GLY A 235 9.59 6.41 -14.71
C GLY A 235 9.56 4.91 -14.39
N ASN A 236 9.30 4.57 -13.13
CA ASN A 236 9.08 3.19 -12.68
C ASN A 236 7.62 2.72 -12.83
N ILE A 237 6.74 3.55 -13.37
CA ILE A 237 5.29 3.30 -13.43
C ILE A 237 4.87 2.66 -14.75
N SER A 238 5.43 3.11 -15.87
CA SER A 238 4.99 2.76 -17.21
C SER A 238 6.16 2.66 -18.18
N GLN A 239 5.91 1.99 -19.31
CA GLN A 239 6.80 2.03 -20.48
C GLN A 239 6.60 3.28 -21.35
N GLN A 240 5.58 4.09 -21.05
CA GLN A 240 5.23 5.32 -21.77
C GLN A 240 5.14 6.49 -20.80
N GLY A 241 5.69 7.64 -21.21
CA GLY A 241 5.58 8.87 -20.44
C GLY A 241 4.26 9.61 -20.70
N ILE A 242 3.93 10.59 -19.85
CA ILE A 242 2.78 11.49 -20.06
C ILE A 242 2.75 12.09 -21.46
N ASN A 243 3.92 12.43 -22.01
CA ASN A 243 4.02 13.04 -23.34
C ASN A 243 3.51 12.10 -24.44
N ASP A 244 3.76 10.79 -24.32
CA ASP A 244 3.24 9.78 -25.26
C ASP A 244 1.71 9.71 -25.23
N PHE A 245 1.12 9.79 -24.04
CA PHE A 245 -0.34 9.85 -23.89
C PHE A 245 -0.91 11.09 -24.59
N PHE A 246 -0.29 12.26 -24.43
CA PHE A 246 -0.77 13.48 -25.07
C PHE A 246 -0.57 13.53 -26.60
N LEU A 247 0.37 12.75 -27.14
CA LEU A 247 0.53 12.56 -28.58
C LEU A 247 -0.47 11.56 -29.18
N SER A 248 -1.12 10.74 -28.35
CA SER A 248 -2.12 9.78 -28.80
C SER A 248 -3.43 10.44 -29.24
N LYS A 249 -4.26 9.71 -29.99
CA LYS A 249 -5.59 10.19 -30.43
C LYS A 249 -6.60 10.33 -29.28
N THR A 250 -6.31 9.77 -28.13
CA THR A 250 -7.21 9.80 -26.96
C THR A 250 -7.07 11.13 -26.24
N LYS A 251 -8.19 11.80 -25.97
CA LYS A 251 -8.20 12.98 -25.09
C LYS A 251 -8.12 12.54 -23.63
N TRP A 252 -6.90 12.44 -23.11
CA TRP A 252 -6.63 12.12 -21.70
C TRP A 252 -7.07 13.27 -20.78
N GLN A 253 -7.83 12.92 -19.74
CA GLN A 253 -8.35 13.85 -18.74
C GLN A 253 -8.22 13.23 -17.35
N LEU A 254 -7.65 14.00 -16.40
CA LEU A 254 -7.34 13.51 -15.05
C LEU A 254 -8.56 12.92 -14.30
N ASN A 255 -9.75 13.49 -14.52
CA ASN A 255 -10.98 13.14 -13.83
C ASN A 255 -11.81 12.05 -14.54
N ASN A 256 -11.37 11.55 -15.68
CA ASN A 256 -12.09 10.50 -16.40
C ASN A 256 -11.72 9.15 -15.81
N GLU A 257 -12.63 8.50 -15.07
CA GLU A 257 -12.42 7.20 -14.40
C GLU A 257 -12.43 5.98 -15.35
N THR A 258 -12.75 6.16 -16.63
CA THR A 258 -12.90 5.03 -17.57
C THR A 258 -11.57 4.40 -18.03
N TYR A 259 -10.42 4.99 -17.68
CA TYR A 259 -9.11 4.43 -18.04
C TYR A 259 -8.70 3.27 -17.15
N TRP A 260 -9.24 3.22 -15.92
CA TRP A 260 -8.94 2.17 -14.94
C TRP A 260 -9.27 0.78 -15.48
N GLU A 261 -10.40 0.66 -16.17
CA GLU A 261 -10.90 -0.61 -16.71
C GLU A 261 -10.22 -1.01 -18.03
N LYS A 262 -9.25 -0.22 -18.52
CA LYS A 262 -8.61 -0.42 -19.82
C LYS A 262 -7.11 -0.76 -19.69
N GLY A 263 -6.78 -1.76 -18.89
CA GLY A 263 -5.42 -2.33 -18.82
C GLY A 263 -4.33 -1.29 -18.51
N ASN A 264 -3.26 -1.27 -19.33
CA ASN A 264 -2.07 -0.40 -19.16
C ASN A 264 -2.37 1.10 -19.07
N TYR A 265 -3.60 1.54 -19.37
CA TYR A 265 -3.99 2.94 -19.28
C TYR A 265 -4.23 3.43 -17.84
N ALA A 266 -4.36 2.54 -16.85
CA ALA A 266 -4.46 2.95 -15.44
C ALA A 266 -3.20 3.71 -14.96
N GLN A 267 -2.03 3.42 -15.54
CA GLN A 267 -0.75 4.09 -15.26
C GLN A 267 -0.81 5.61 -15.43
N VAL A 268 -1.72 6.11 -16.26
CA VAL A 268 -1.91 7.56 -16.45
C VAL A 268 -2.31 8.27 -15.16
N TYR A 269 -3.03 7.62 -14.25
CA TYR A 269 -3.48 8.22 -12.99
C TYR A 269 -2.34 8.40 -11.98
N TYR A 270 -1.38 7.48 -11.98
CA TYR A 270 -0.15 7.59 -11.19
C TYR A 270 0.63 8.81 -11.65
N MET A 271 0.91 8.90 -12.95
CA MET A 271 1.78 9.93 -13.51
C MET A 271 1.12 11.31 -13.53
N LEU A 272 -0.07 11.44 -14.11
CA LEU A 272 -0.79 12.72 -14.11
C LEU A 272 -1.21 13.12 -12.70
N GLY A 273 -1.60 12.16 -11.86
CA GLY A 273 -1.97 12.42 -10.47
C GLY A 273 -0.78 12.91 -9.62
N ALA A 274 0.42 12.38 -9.83
CA ALA A 274 1.63 12.88 -9.17
C ALA A 274 1.91 14.33 -9.57
N TRP A 275 1.79 14.64 -10.86
CA TRP A 275 1.93 16.02 -11.35
C TRP A 275 0.81 16.96 -10.90
N ALA A 276 -0.41 16.46 -10.76
CA ALA A 276 -1.53 17.18 -10.16
C ALA A 276 -1.25 17.55 -8.70
N THR A 277 -0.68 16.61 -7.94
CA THR A 277 -0.22 16.83 -6.57
C THR A 277 0.89 17.90 -6.53
N ALA A 278 1.88 17.80 -7.43
CA ALA A 278 2.94 18.80 -7.57
C ALA A 278 2.39 20.19 -7.91
N TYR A 279 1.40 20.27 -8.80
CA TYR A 279 0.75 21.54 -9.16
C TYR A 279 0.08 22.20 -7.96
N LEU A 280 -0.66 21.43 -7.14
CA LEU A 280 -1.29 21.94 -5.92
C LEU A 280 -0.26 22.50 -4.94
N ILE A 281 0.88 21.82 -4.79
CA ILE A 281 1.91 22.23 -3.84
C ILE A 281 2.70 23.43 -4.35
N HIS A 282 3.28 23.32 -5.55
CA HIS A 282 4.28 24.28 -6.03
C HIS A 282 3.68 25.45 -6.81
N VAL A 283 2.60 25.22 -7.58
CA VAL A 283 1.97 26.28 -8.38
C VAL A 283 0.86 26.98 -7.60
N LYS A 284 0.04 26.21 -6.88
CA LYS A 284 -1.04 26.78 -6.05
C LYS A 284 -0.56 27.23 -4.67
N GLY A 285 0.63 26.82 -4.25
CA GLY A 285 1.21 27.22 -2.96
C GLY A 285 0.49 26.60 -1.77
N VAL A 286 -0.22 25.50 -1.96
CA VAL A 286 -0.87 24.78 -0.86
C VAL A 286 0.21 24.02 -0.10
N ALA A 287 0.23 24.11 1.23
CA ALA A 287 1.22 23.41 2.04
C ALA A 287 1.20 21.89 1.75
N GLU A 288 2.37 21.27 1.59
CA GLU A 288 2.51 19.84 1.25
C GLU A 288 1.71 18.95 2.21
N VAL A 289 1.84 19.18 3.51
CA VAL A 289 1.07 18.43 4.52
C VAL A 289 -0.45 18.59 4.36
N THR A 290 -0.91 19.73 3.84
CA THR A 290 -2.33 19.93 3.55
C THR A 290 -2.78 19.09 2.37
N VAL A 291 -1.98 19.01 1.29
CA VAL A 291 -2.28 18.20 0.10
C VAL A 291 -2.15 16.70 0.37
N LEU A 292 -1.13 16.29 1.11
CA LEU A 292 -0.87 14.87 1.37
C LEU A 292 -1.65 14.31 2.55
N LYS A 293 -2.10 15.13 3.51
CA LYS A 293 -2.66 14.63 4.77
C LYS A 293 -3.90 15.37 5.26
N ASN A 294 -3.85 16.69 5.45
CA ASN A 294 -4.87 17.37 6.28
C ASN A 294 -6.28 17.31 5.69
N TRP A 295 -6.42 17.41 4.37
CA TRP A 295 -7.73 17.45 3.73
C TRP A 295 -8.49 16.12 3.83
N TYR A 296 -7.77 14.99 3.88
CA TYR A 296 -8.36 13.66 4.02
C TYR A 296 -9.21 13.53 5.30
N PHE A 297 -8.81 14.18 6.40
CA PHE A 297 -9.56 14.14 7.66
C PHE A 297 -10.97 14.74 7.55
N ASP A 298 -11.21 15.62 6.58
CA ASP A 298 -12.53 16.22 6.36
C ASP A 298 -13.40 15.42 5.39
N ILE A 299 -12.85 14.49 4.59
CA ILE A 299 -13.59 13.73 3.59
C ILE A 299 -14.76 12.94 4.19
N PRO A 300 -14.63 12.20 5.32
CA PRO A 300 -15.75 11.45 5.87
C PRO A 300 -16.95 12.31 6.26
N ARG A 301 -16.73 13.60 6.55
CA ARG A 301 -17.75 14.52 7.05
C ARG A 301 -18.30 15.45 5.97
N LEU A 302 -17.42 15.98 5.12
CA LEU A 302 -17.76 16.98 4.10
C LEU A 302 -17.98 16.36 2.72
N GLY A 303 -17.43 15.18 2.47
CA GLY A 303 -17.21 14.68 1.13
C GLY A 303 -15.98 15.31 0.47
N LYS A 304 -15.41 14.58 -0.49
CA LYS A 304 -14.15 14.89 -1.19
C LYS A 304 -14.18 16.26 -1.86
N SER A 305 -15.26 16.63 -2.53
CA SER A 305 -15.33 17.88 -3.29
C SER A 305 -15.27 19.10 -2.38
N ALA A 306 -16.08 19.11 -1.32
CA ALA A 306 -16.10 20.20 -0.34
C ALA A 306 -14.83 20.24 0.53
N ALA A 307 -14.26 19.08 0.88
CA ALA A 307 -12.98 19.00 1.56
C ALA A 307 -11.84 19.55 0.67
N PHE A 308 -11.82 19.19 -0.61
CA PHE A 308 -10.83 19.70 -1.57
C PHE A 308 -10.92 21.22 -1.68
N GLU A 309 -12.11 21.78 -1.89
CA GLU A 309 -12.29 23.23 -2.01
C GLU A 309 -11.85 23.98 -0.76
N LYS A 310 -12.24 23.47 0.43
CA LYS A 310 -11.85 24.04 1.73
C LYS A 310 -10.33 24.14 1.90
N HIS A 311 -9.59 23.12 1.48
CA HIS A 311 -8.15 23.00 1.76
C HIS A 311 -7.26 23.50 0.63
N MET A 312 -7.70 23.38 -0.62
CA MET A 312 -6.93 23.80 -1.80
C MET A 312 -7.26 25.24 -2.23
N GLY A 313 -8.39 25.79 -1.79
CA GLY A 313 -8.83 27.16 -2.12
C GLY A 313 -9.36 27.31 -3.55
N LEU A 314 -9.74 26.21 -4.21
CA LEU A 314 -10.40 26.18 -5.50
C LEU A 314 -11.24 24.91 -5.64
N SER A 315 -12.33 24.98 -6.40
CA SER A 315 -13.15 23.80 -6.66
C SER A 315 -12.42 22.76 -7.53
N LEU A 316 -12.86 21.50 -7.48
CA LEU A 316 -12.29 20.45 -8.34
C LEU A 316 -12.42 20.77 -9.83
N ASN A 317 -13.54 21.36 -10.25
CA ASN A 317 -13.77 21.72 -11.66
C ASN A 317 -12.79 22.81 -12.13
N GLU A 318 -12.58 23.85 -11.32
CA GLU A 318 -11.57 24.87 -11.61
C GLU A 318 -10.16 24.29 -11.63
N PHE A 319 -9.86 23.40 -10.69
CA PHE A 319 -8.59 22.70 -10.63
C PHE A 319 -8.33 21.91 -11.92
N TYR A 320 -9.28 21.09 -12.38
CA TYR A 320 -9.10 20.27 -13.57
C TYR A 320 -8.81 21.12 -14.82
N GLY A 321 -9.51 22.24 -15.01
CA GLY A 321 -9.26 23.14 -16.13
C GLY A 321 -7.87 23.80 -16.08
N LYS A 322 -7.47 24.28 -14.90
CA LYS A 322 -6.16 24.92 -14.70
C LYS A 322 -5.01 23.92 -14.82
N PHE A 323 -5.17 22.72 -14.27
CA PHE A 323 -4.17 21.67 -14.35
C PHE A 323 -3.99 21.15 -15.77
N ASP A 324 -5.08 20.92 -16.53
CA ASP A 324 -4.99 20.47 -17.93
C ASP A 324 -4.21 21.48 -18.79
N SER A 325 -4.44 22.78 -18.57
CA SER A 325 -3.68 23.83 -19.25
C SER A 325 -2.21 23.84 -18.85
N PHE A 326 -1.92 23.64 -17.56
CA PHE A 326 -0.55 23.61 -17.05
C PHE A 326 0.24 22.43 -17.60
N ILE A 327 -0.30 21.21 -17.50
CA ILE A 327 0.45 19.97 -17.74
C ILE A 327 0.79 19.74 -19.22
N ARG A 328 0.06 20.40 -20.14
CA ARG A 328 0.27 20.35 -21.60
C ARG A 328 1.38 21.27 -22.10
N GLN A 329 1.97 22.09 -21.24
CA GLN A 329 3.12 22.91 -21.61
C GLN A 329 4.36 22.02 -21.86
N PRO A 330 5.38 22.54 -22.57
CA PRO A 330 6.66 21.85 -22.74
C PRO A 330 7.31 21.50 -21.39
N ASP A 331 8.10 20.43 -21.37
CA ASP A 331 8.74 19.94 -20.14
C ASP A 331 9.56 21.04 -19.44
N GLU A 332 10.29 21.87 -20.20
CA GLU A 332 11.06 23.00 -19.65
C GLU A 332 10.18 24.00 -18.87
N GLU A 333 8.96 24.26 -19.33
CA GLU A 333 8.04 25.18 -18.65
C GLU A 333 7.42 24.54 -17.41
N VAL A 334 6.97 23.29 -17.52
CA VAL A 334 6.37 22.54 -16.42
C VAL A 334 7.37 22.32 -15.29
N MET A 335 8.65 22.09 -15.61
CA MET A 335 9.71 21.83 -14.63
C MET A 335 10.17 23.08 -13.84
N LYS A 336 9.77 24.29 -14.22
CA LYS A 336 10.10 25.54 -13.49
C LYS A 336 9.46 25.65 -12.11
N ILE A 337 8.53 24.75 -11.77
CA ILE A 337 7.84 24.75 -10.47
C ILE A 337 8.72 24.24 -9.32
N PHE A 338 9.84 23.58 -9.63
CA PHE A 338 10.84 23.09 -8.68
C PHE A 338 12.11 23.92 -8.79
#